data_AF-A0A1F1ZB43-F1
#
_entry.id   AF-A0A1F1ZB43-F1
#
_cell.length_a   1.000
_cell.length_b   1.000
_cell.length_c   1.000
_cell.angle_alpha   90.00
_cell.angle_beta   90.00
_cell.angle_gamma   90.00
#
_symmetry.space_group_name_H-M   'P 1'
#
loop_
_entity.id
_entity.type
_entity.pdbx_description
1 polymer ?
#
loop_
_entity_poly.entity_id
_entity_poly.type
_entity_poly.pdbx_seq_one_letter_code
_entity_poly.pdbx_strand_id
1 'polypeptide(L)' 'MTQIAGEGVDLPALDALVLAAPVAFKGNVIQQIGRVTRGTETSATVFDFHDHHVPALTAAFRKRRSVIRTQGFTE' A
#
# COMPACT_ATOMS: atom_id res chain seq x y z
N MET A 1 0.39 -5.67 17.83
CA MET A 1 -1.05 -5.55 17.57
C MET A 1 -1.37 -4.09 17.30
N THR A 2 -1.53 -3.72 16.03
CA THR A 2 -2.18 -2.45 15.66
C THR A 2 -2.95 -2.69 14.36
N GLN A 3 -3.98 -3.53 14.41
CA GLN A 3 -4.95 -3.60 13.33
C GLN A 3 -6.03 -2.54 13.60
N ILE A 4 -5.73 -1.28 13.30
CA ILE A 4 -6.76 -0.23 13.27
C ILE A 4 -7.58 -0.34 11.98
N ALA A 5 -7.07 -1.04 10.95
CA ALA A 5 -7.75 -1.22 9.66
C ALA A 5 -8.13 -2.68 9.36
N GLY A 6 -8.30 -3.52 10.37
CA GLY A 6 -8.63 -4.95 10.20
C GLY A 6 -10.12 -5.23 10.00
N GLU A 7 -10.99 -4.41 10.59
CA GLU A 7 -12.43 -4.62 10.61
C GLU A 7 -13.15 -3.28 10.42
N GLY A 8 -14.00 -3.18 9.39
CA GLY A 8 -15.11 -2.22 9.36
C GLY A 8 -14.82 -0.71 9.43
N VAL A 9 -13.60 -0.25 9.11
CA VAL A 9 -13.32 1.19 9.07
C VAL A 9 -13.95 1.81 7.82
N ASP A 10 -15.07 2.52 8.02
CA ASP A 10 -15.70 3.40 7.04
C ASP A 10 -15.00 4.77 7.09
N LEU A 11 -13.87 4.87 6.38
CA LEU A 11 -13.19 6.14 6.17
C LEU A 11 -13.73 6.78 4.89
N PRO A 12 -13.95 8.12 4.87
CA PRO A 12 -14.22 8.84 3.63
C PRO A 12 -13.13 8.52 2.60
N ALA A 13 -13.48 8.61 1.32
CA ALA A 13 -12.64 8.27 0.16
C ALA A 13 -11.16 8.57 0.44
N LEU A 14 -10.40 7.52 0.77
CA LEU A 14 -8.96 7.63 0.95
C LEU A 14 -8.34 7.73 -0.43
N ASP A 15 -7.56 8.76 -0.69
CA ASP A 15 -6.86 8.97 -1.95
C ASP A 15 -5.35 8.67 -1.84
N ALA A 16 -4.84 8.33 -0.65
CA ALA A 16 -3.42 8.06 -0.45
C ALA A 16 -3.16 6.78 0.36
N LEU A 17 -2.21 5.96 -0.11
CA LEU A 17 -1.68 4.78 0.60
C LEU A 17 -0.19 4.96 0.89
N VAL A 18 0.19 4.86 2.17
CA VAL A 18 1.60 4.93 2.61
C VAL A 18 2.10 3.55 3.06
N LEU A 19 3.16 3.05 2.43
CA LEU A 19 3.75 1.73 2.69
C LEU A 19 5.14 1.89 3.33
N ALA A 20 5.17 2.20 4.63
CA ALA A 20 6.40 2.43 5.40
C ALA A 20 6.82 1.25 6.31
N ALA A 21 6.00 0.21 6.41
CA ALA A 21 6.30 -0.99 7.20
C ALA A 21 6.98 -2.09 6.36
N PRO A 22 7.73 -3.02 6.98
CA PRO A 22 8.34 -4.17 6.29
C PRO A 22 7.29 -5.27 5.96
N VAL A 23 6.15 -4.87 5.39
CA VAL A 23 5.06 -5.76 4.95
C VAL A 23 5.06 -5.80 3.42
N ALA A 24 5.06 -7.00 2.85
CA ALA A 24 5.06 -7.19 1.40
C ALA A 24 4.32 -8.47 0.95
N PHE A 25 3.41 -8.98 1.77
CA PHE A 25 2.54 -10.06 1.32
C PHE A 25 1.62 -9.52 0.22
N LYS A 26 1.62 -10.17 -0.94
CA LYS A 26 0.90 -9.72 -2.15
C LYS A 26 -0.57 -9.42 -1.87
N GLY A 27 -1.25 -10.30 -1.12
CA GLY A 27 -2.67 -10.13 -0.78
C GLY A 27 -2.93 -8.85 0.02
N ASN A 28 -2.08 -8.54 1.00
CA ASN A 28 -2.23 -7.35 1.84
C ASN A 28 -2.07 -6.07 1.00
N VAL A 29 -1.05 -6.02 0.13
CA VAL A 29 -0.77 -4.86 -0.72
C VAL A 29 -1.94 -4.60 -1.68
N ILE A 30 -2.48 -5.66 -2.32
CA ILE A 30 -3.65 -5.55 -3.20
C ILE A 30 -4.87 -5.05 -2.43
N GLN A 31 -5.14 -5.59 -1.24
CA GLN A 31 -6.28 -5.15 -0.42
C GLN A 31 -6.13 -3.69 0.03
N GLN A 32 -4.93 -3.26 0.41
CA GLN A 32 -4.66 -1.87 0.80
C GLN A 32 -4.84 -0.90 -0.39
N ILE A 33 -4.34 -1.26 -1.58
CA ILE A 33 -4.56 -0.48 -2.81
C ILE A 33 -6.06 -0.40 -3.12
N GLY A 34 -6.76 -1.53 -3.07
CA GLY A 34 -8.21 -1.60 -3.31
C GLY A 34 -9.05 -0.82 -2.29
N ARG A 35 -8.50 -0.46 -1.12
CA ARG A 35 -9.19 0.41 -0.15
C ARG A 35 -9.10 1.88 -0.53
N VAL A 36 -7.98 2.31 -1.12
CA VAL A 36 -7.78 3.72 -1.54
C VAL A 36 -8.27 4.01 -2.96
N THR A 37 -8.54 2.97 -3.76
CA THR A 37 -9.12 3.15 -5.11
C THR A 37 -10.63 2.97 -5.15
N ARG A 38 -11.26 2.55 -4.04
CA ARG A 38 -12.69 2.26 -4.01
C ARG A 38 -13.52 3.53 -3.79
N GLY A 39 -14.47 3.77 -4.70
CA GLY A 39 -15.55 4.75 -4.48
C GLY A 39 -15.13 6.21 -4.59
N THR A 40 -13.95 6.49 -5.16
CA THR A 40 -13.46 7.84 -5.39
C THR A 40 -13.30 8.10 -6.89
N GLU A 41 -13.74 9.28 -7.35
CA GLU A 41 -13.45 9.76 -8.70
C GLU A 41 -12.03 10.35 -8.82
N THR A 42 -11.35 10.55 -7.67
CA THR A 42 -9.99 11.09 -7.62
C THR A 42 -8.96 9.96 -7.79
N SER A 43 -7.87 10.27 -8.49
CA SER A 43 -6.76 9.32 -8.64
C SER A 43 -6.07 9.09 -7.30
N ALA A 44 -5.94 7.82 -6.88
CA ALA A 44 -5.20 7.50 -5.67
C ALA A 44 -3.68 7.63 -5.89
N THR A 45 -2.93 7.90 -4.83
CA THR A 45 -1.46 7.96 -4.81
C THR A 45 -0.89 6.91 -3.87
N VAL A 46 0.11 6.14 -4.33
CA VAL A 46 0.79 5.12 -3.51
C VAL A 46 2.22 5.57 -3.21
N PHE A 47 2.50 5.85 -1.94
CA PHE A 47 3.84 6.15 -1.46
C PHE A 47 4.53 4.87 -0.95
N ASP A 48 5.43 4.30 -1.75
CA ASP A 48 6.22 3.13 -1.37
C ASP A 48 7.58 3.53 -0.79
N PHE A 49 7.74 3.47 0.53
CA PHE A 49 8.97 3.89 1.20
C PHE A 49 10.08 2.86 1.05
N HIS A 50 11.26 3.34 0.67
CA HIS A 50 12.49 2.56 0.56
C HIS A 50 13.58 3.14 1.45
N ASP A 51 13.80 2.51 2.60
CA ASP A 51 15.02 2.73 3.39
C ASP A 51 16.03 1.60 3.08
N HIS A 52 17.13 1.96 2.43
CA HIS A 52 18.18 1.03 2.04
C HIS A 52 19.12 0.66 3.20
N HIS A 53 19.09 1.41 4.31
CA HIS A 53 19.84 1.07 5.52
C HIS A 53 19.14 0.01 6.36
N VAL A 54 17.85 -0.27 6.08
CA VAL A 54 17.05 -1.28 6.77
C VAL A 54 16.78 -2.45 5.83
N PRO A 55 17.47 -3.60 5.98
CA PRO A 55 17.35 -4.73 5.05
C PRO A 55 15.92 -5.25 4.87
N ALA A 56 15.12 -5.22 5.94
CA ALA A 56 13.71 -5.64 5.90
C ALA A 56 12.85 -4.71 5.02
N LEU A 57 13.08 -3.40 5.06
CA LEU A 57 12.37 -2.43 4.23
C LEU A 57 12.82 -2.54 2.77
N THR A 58 14.11 -2.75 2.52
CA THR A 58 14.62 -3.02 1.16
C THR A 58 13.98 -4.28 0.56
N ALA A 59 13.92 -5.38 1.32
CA ALA A 59 13.30 -6.63 0.87
C ALA A 59 11.80 -6.46 0.60
N ALA A 60 11.10 -5.70 1.46
CA ALA A 60 9.68 -5.41 1.29
C ALA A 60 9.43 -4.53 0.05
N PHE A 61 10.17 -3.44 -0.12
CA PHE A 61 10.08 -2.53 -1.27
C PHE A 61 10.23 -3.28 -2.61
N ARG A 62 11.27 -4.12 -2.74
CA ARG A 62 11.50 -4.92 -3.96
C ARG A 62 10.31 -5.82 -4.31
N LYS A 63 9.68 -6.44 -3.30
CA LYS A 63 8.51 -7.30 -3.48
C LYS A 63 7.25 -6.50 -3.84
N ARG A 64 7.03 -5.36 -3.19
CA ARG A 64 5.86 -4.49 -3.43
C ARG A 64 5.86 -3.87 -4.81
N ARG A 65 7.03 -3.44 -5.32
CA ARG A 65 7.17 -2.76 -6.63
C ARG A 65 6.49 -3.49 -7.78
N SER A 66 6.63 -4.82 -7.85
CA SER A 66 5.98 -5.62 -8.91
C SER A 66 4.45 -5.62 -8.78
N VAL A 67 3.94 -5.71 -7.54
CA VAL A 67 2.51 -5.72 -7.25
C VAL A 67 1.90 -4.35 -7.55
N ILE A 68 2.51 -3.26 -7.06
CA ILE A 68 2.08 -1.87 -7.27
C ILE A 68 1.98 -1.56 -8.76
N ARG A 69 3.02 -1.90 -9.54
CA ARG A 69 3.02 -1.73 -11.00
C ARG A 69 1.91 -2.51 -11.69
N THR A 70 1.66 -3.74 -11.25
CA THR A 70 0.57 -4.59 -11.80
C THR A 70 -0.81 -4.02 -11.47
N GLN A 71 -0.95 -3.21 -10.42
CA GLN A 71 -2.19 -2.51 -10.08
C GLN A 71 -2.34 -1.17 -10.81
N GLY A 72 -1.42 -0.80 -11.71
CA GLY A 72 -1.52 0.41 -12.53
C GLY A 72 -0.79 1.65 -11.97
N PHE A 73 -0.09 1.52 -10.85
CA PHE A 73 0.70 2.60 -10.27
C PHE A 73 2.15 2.51 -10.77
N THR A 74 2.53 3.40 -11.68
CA THR A 74 3.80 3.32 -12.42
C THR A 74 4.76 4.49 -12.20
N GLU A 75 4.29 5.55 -11.54
CA GLU A 75 5.04 6.78 -11.24
C GLU A 75 5.47 6.85 -9.78
#